data_AF-A0AAU9F3A4-F1
#
_entry.id   AF-A0AAU9F3A4-F1
#
_cell.length_a   1.000
_cell.length_b   1.000
_cell.length_c   1.000
_cell.angle_alpha   90.00
_cell.angle_beta   90.00
_cell.angle_gamma   90.00
#
_symmetry.space_group_name_H-M   'P 1'
#
loop_
_entity.id
_entity.type
_entity.pdbx_description
1 polymer ?
#
loop_
_entity_poly.entity_id
_entity_poly.type
_entity_poly.pdbx_seq_one_letter_code
_entity_poly.pdbx_strand_id
1 'polypeptide(L)'
;MRFLLFLVLATVLALGQARTLRESSESRESQEASPSWSHRHSSVWPCDVADHPQSYVLMHKVEKRLDRIDNEPLRKRIVEYVTDQLRQCKSHNQMDEHCVKRSIGYAMSFINHQKEQAKRL
;
A
#
# COMPACT_ATOMS: atom_id res chain seq x y z
N MET A 1 -13.02 36.11 -39.45
CA MET A 1 -13.13 34.93 -38.56
C MET A 1 -11.82 34.11 -38.58
N ARG A 2 -10.73 34.67 -38.05
CA ARG A 2 -9.43 33.98 -37.90
C ARG A 2 -8.76 34.29 -36.55
N PHE A 3 -9.11 35.42 -35.94
CA PHE A 3 -8.61 35.83 -34.62
C PHE A 3 -9.15 35.03 -33.43
N LEU A 4 -10.30 34.36 -33.57
CA LEU A 4 -10.87 33.54 -32.48
C LEU A 4 -10.14 32.19 -32.29
N LEU A 5 -9.44 31.69 -33.31
CA LEU A 5 -8.69 30.43 -33.23
C LEU A 5 -7.41 30.58 -32.38
N PHE A 6 -6.78 31.76 -32.38
CA PHE A 6 -5.57 32.01 -31.61
C PHE A 6 -5.84 32.14 -30.10
N LEU A 7 -7.02 32.61 -29.71
CA LEU A 7 -7.40 32.75 -28.29
C LEU A 7 -7.70 31.41 -27.61
N VAL A 8 -8.20 30.42 -28.35
CA VAL A 8 -8.49 29.08 -27.80
C VAL A 8 -7.21 28.24 -27.65
N LEU A 9 -6.19 28.47 -28.49
CA LEU A 9 -4.94 27.70 -28.41
C LEU A 9 -4.08 28.11 -27.20
N ALA A 10 -4.16 29.37 -26.76
CA ALA A 10 -3.34 29.88 -25.66
C ALA A 10 -3.80 29.41 -24.26
N THR A 11 -5.06 29.04 -24.08
CA THR A 11 -5.60 28.67 -22.75
C THR A 11 -5.31 27.22 -22.34
N VAL A 12 -4.91 26.35 -23.28
CA VAL A 12 -4.55 24.95 -22.97
C VAL A 12 -3.09 24.81 -22.53
N LEU A 13 -2.20 25.72 -22.95
CA LEU A 13 -0.77 25.66 -22.64
C LEU A 13 -0.39 26.23 -21.26
N ALA A 14 -1.30 26.95 -20.58
CA ALA A 14 -1.03 27.58 -19.29
C ALA A 14 -1.31 26.70 -18.04
N LEU A 15 -1.94 25.53 -18.19
CA LEU A 15 -2.22 24.62 -17.06
C LEU A 15 -1.16 23.51 -16.84
N GLY A 16 -0.07 23.50 -17.62
CA GLY A 16 0.96 22.47 -17.56
C GLY A 16 2.15 22.73 -16.61
N GLN A 17 2.29 23.92 -16.02
CA GLN A 17 3.53 24.33 -15.33
C GLN A 17 3.39 24.64 -13.83
N ALA A 18 2.44 24.02 -13.13
CA ALA A 18 2.25 24.27 -11.69
C ALA A 18 2.63 23.10 -10.77
N ARG A 19 3.26 22.02 -11.26
CA ARG A 19 3.71 20.90 -10.41
C ARG A 19 4.95 20.23 -10.97
N THR A 20 6.14 20.68 -10.57
CA THR A 20 7.33 19.81 -10.38
C THR A 20 8.53 20.54 -9.78
N LEU A 21 8.47 21.85 -9.48
CA LEU A 21 9.46 22.49 -8.60
C LEU A 21 9.10 22.23 -7.13
N ARG A 22 9.30 20.98 -6.70
CA ARG A 22 9.55 20.67 -5.29
C ARG A 22 11.00 20.23 -5.20
N GLU A 23 11.88 21.23 -5.20
CA GLU A 23 13.23 21.11 -4.70
C GLU A 23 13.12 20.79 -3.20
N SER A 24 13.29 19.52 -2.85
CA SER A 24 13.52 19.08 -1.49
C SER A 24 14.92 18.52 -1.48
N SER A 25 15.88 19.41 -1.25
CA SER A 25 17.20 19.05 -0.74
C SER A 25 17.01 18.31 0.58
N GLU A 26 17.08 16.98 0.53
CA GLU A 26 17.33 16.18 1.73
C GLU A 26 18.39 15.14 1.38
N SER A 27 19.62 15.52 1.75
CA SER A 27 20.60 14.68 2.42
C SER A 27 20.77 13.25 1.89
N ARG A 28 21.90 13.06 1.21
CA ARG A 28 22.66 11.81 1.20
C ARG A 28 22.74 11.18 2.60
N GLU A 29 22.85 9.86 2.58
CA GLU A 29 23.24 8.97 3.68
C GLU A 29 22.15 8.70 4.72
N SER A 30 21.40 7.64 4.45
CA SER A 30 21.25 6.57 5.43
C SER A 30 21.16 5.26 4.65
N GLN A 31 22.19 4.43 4.78
CA GLN A 31 22.03 2.99 4.64
C GLN A 31 20.85 2.63 5.55
N GLU A 32 19.66 2.47 4.97
CA GLU A 32 18.58 1.78 5.63
C GLU A 32 19.12 0.37 5.87
N ALA A 33 19.54 0.15 7.12
CA ALA A 33 19.84 -1.15 7.64
C ALA A 33 18.64 -2.03 7.27
N SER A 34 18.82 -2.87 6.23
CA SER A 34 17.90 -3.96 5.96
C SER A 34 17.72 -4.66 7.29
N PRO A 35 16.53 -4.61 7.90
CA PRO A 35 16.40 -5.18 9.22
C PRO A 35 16.71 -6.67 9.06
N SER A 36 17.61 -7.17 9.89
CA SER A 36 18.02 -8.58 9.87
C SER A 36 16.84 -9.43 10.33
N TRP A 37 15.85 -9.61 9.47
CA TRP A 37 14.70 -10.48 9.69
C TRP A 37 15.16 -11.90 9.43
N SER A 38 16.01 -12.43 10.31
CA SER A 38 16.29 -13.86 10.38
C SER A 38 14.99 -14.57 10.75
N HIS A 39 14.28 -15.09 9.73
CA HIS A 39 13.24 -16.12 9.80
C HIS A 39 12.43 -16.13 11.12
N ARG A 40 11.82 -14.99 11.46
CA ARG A 40 10.96 -14.92 12.65
C ARG A 40 9.59 -15.40 12.20
N HIS A 41 9.24 -16.63 12.59
CA HIS A 41 7.90 -17.16 12.34
C HIS A 41 6.88 -16.15 12.86
N SER A 42 6.12 -15.55 11.96
CA SER A 42 5.07 -14.63 12.35
C SER A 42 3.97 -15.42 13.06
N SER A 43 3.55 -14.97 14.23
CA SER A 43 2.40 -15.54 14.93
C SER A 43 1.07 -15.18 14.27
N VAL A 44 1.05 -14.12 13.45
CA VAL A 44 -0.15 -13.58 12.79
C VAL A 44 -0.26 -14.06 11.36
N TRP A 45 0.87 -14.22 10.67
CA TRP A 45 0.93 -14.43 9.23
C TRP A 45 1.43 -15.83 8.91
N PRO A 46 0.82 -16.54 7.94
CA PRO A 46 1.29 -17.86 7.58
C PRO A 46 2.66 -17.79 6.89
N CYS A 47 3.48 -18.82 7.06
CA CYS A 47 4.86 -18.86 6.56
C CYS A 47 4.91 -18.66 5.03
N ASP A 48 3.91 -19.16 4.30
CA ASP A 48 3.84 -19.08 2.84
C ASP A 48 3.75 -17.65 2.26
N VAL A 49 3.47 -16.65 3.11
CA VAL A 49 3.55 -15.22 2.77
C VAL A 49 4.61 -14.48 3.60
N ALA A 50 4.87 -14.93 4.83
CA ALA A 50 5.83 -14.31 5.75
C ALA A 50 7.31 -14.61 5.41
N ASP A 51 7.58 -15.60 4.56
CA ASP A 51 8.94 -15.91 4.10
C ASP A 51 9.39 -15.02 2.92
N HIS A 52 8.50 -14.16 2.42
CA HIS A 52 8.78 -13.26 1.31
C HIS A 52 9.00 -11.83 1.82
N PRO A 53 10.22 -11.25 1.72
CA PRO A 53 10.49 -9.88 2.19
C PRO A 53 9.57 -8.83 1.57
N GLN A 54 9.10 -9.07 0.35
CA GLN A 54 8.20 -8.17 -0.38
C GLN A 54 6.87 -7.96 0.36
N SER A 55 6.39 -8.95 1.10
CA SER A 55 5.11 -8.87 1.82
C SER A 55 5.16 -7.98 3.07
N TYR A 56 6.37 -7.71 3.59
CA TYR A 56 6.55 -7.09 4.91
C TYR A 56 5.95 -5.69 5.00
N VAL A 57 6.04 -4.91 3.92
CA VAL A 57 5.45 -3.57 3.89
C VAL A 57 3.92 -3.61 4.09
N LEU A 58 3.24 -4.58 3.48
CA LEU A 58 1.80 -4.73 3.63
C LEU A 58 1.45 -5.32 5.00
N MET A 59 2.14 -6.38 5.40
CA MET A 59 1.96 -7.05 6.69
C MET A 59 2.12 -6.07 7.85
N HIS A 60 3.24 -5.35 7.89
CA HIS A 60 3.51 -4.34 8.93
C HIS A 60 2.42 -3.26 8.98
N LYS A 61 2.00 -2.77 7.82
CA LYS A 61 0.97 -1.73 7.73
C LYS A 61 -0.38 -2.21 8.22
N VAL A 62 -0.71 -3.47 7.99
CA VAL A 62 -1.96 -4.09 8.46
C VAL A 62 -1.88 -4.37 9.96
N GLU A 63 -0.77 -4.91 10.47
CA GLU A 63 -0.54 -5.12 11.90
C GLU A 63 -0.80 -3.84 12.71
N LYS A 64 -0.24 -2.70 12.27
CA LYS A 64 -0.50 -1.40 12.92
C LYS A 64 -1.97 -0.98 12.93
N ARG A 65 -2.80 -1.51 12.04
CA ARG A 65 -4.25 -1.28 12.04
C ARG A 65 -4.98 -2.29 12.93
N LEU A 66 -4.51 -3.53 12.97
CA LEU A 66 -5.04 -4.59 13.83
C LEU A 66 -4.82 -4.29 15.32
N ASP A 67 -3.71 -3.64 15.69
CA ASP A 67 -3.42 -3.20 17.07
C ASP A 67 -4.51 -2.27 17.66
N ARG A 68 -5.37 -1.70 16.82
CA ARG A 68 -6.45 -0.78 17.20
C ARG A 68 -7.85 -1.40 17.05
N ILE A 69 -7.93 -2.72 16.91
CA ILE A 69 -9.18 -3.46 16.73
C ILE A 69 -9.23 -4.53 17.80
N ASP A 70 -10.13 -4.38 18.77
CA ASP A 70 -10.30 -5.35 19.86
C ASP A 70 -11.19 -6.55 19.46
N ASN A 71 -11.89 -6.44 18.33
CA ASN A 71 -12.77 -7.48 17.81
C ASN A 71 -11.96 -8.57 17.10
N GLU A 72 -11.69 -9.68 17.80
CA GLU A 72 -10.95 -10.84 17.29
C GLU A 72 -11.52 -11.44 15.99
N PRO A 73 -12.84 -11.68 15.86
CA PRO A 73 -13.42 -12.13 14.59
C PRO A 73 -13.09 -11.20 13.41
N LEU A 74 -13.14 -9.89 13.63
CA LEU A 74 -12.80 -8.90 12.61
C LEU A 74 -11.30 -8.93 12.29
N ARG A 75 -10.42 -9.04 13.29
CA ARG A 75 -8.97 -9.18 13.08
C ARG A 75 -8.68 -10.39 12.20
N LYS A 76 -9.27 -11.55 12.51
CA LYS A 76 -9.10 -12.78 11.74
C LYS A 76 -9.52 -12.61 10.29
N ARG A 77 -10.70 -12.02 10.04
CA ARG A 77 -11.18 -11.75 8.68
C ARG A 77 -10.24 -10.83 7.89
N ILE A 78 -9.68 -9.81 8.53
CA ILE A 78 -8.71 -8.91 7.90
C ILE A 78 -7.43 -9.67 7.54
N VAL A 79 -6.89 -10.48 8.45
CA VAL A 79 -5.69 -11.29 8.21
C VAL A 79 -5.90 -12.27 7.06
N GLU A 80 -7.04 -12.96 7.03
CA GLU A 80 -7.42 -13.88 5.94
C GLU A 80 -7.47 -13.14 4.59
N TYR A 81 -8.20 -12.02 4.53
CA TYR A 81 -8.29 -11.19 3.32
C TYR A 81 -6.90 -10.76 2.81
N VAL A 82 -6.04 -10.26 3.70
CA VAL A 82 -4.70 -9.79 3.31
C VAL A 82 -3.80 -10.95 2.89
N THR A 83 -3.92 -12.10 3.54
CA THR A 83 -3.19 -13.32 3.15
C THR A 83 -3.57 -13.73 1.73
N ASP A 84 -4.86 -13.70 1.38
CA ASP A 84 -5.32 -14.04 0.04
C ASP A 84 -4.81 -13.04 -1.01
N GLN A 85 -4.80 -11.74 -0.69
CA GLN A 85 -4.19 -10.72 -1.55
C GLN A 85 -2.70 -10.98 -1.78
N LEU A 86 -1.95 -11.36 -0.75
CA LEU A 86 -0.52 -11.69 -0.87
C LEU A 86 -0.29 -12.97 -1.70
N ARG A 87 -1.15 -13.98 -1.54
CA ARG A 87 -1.09 -15.21 -2.34
C ARG A 87 -1.36 -14.97 -3.82
N GLN A 88 -2.26 -14.03 -4.15
CA GLN A 88 -2.49 -13.61 -5.54
C GLN A 88 -1.27 -12.93 -6.17
N CYS A 89 -0.40 -12.34 -5.34
CA CYS A 89 0.86 -11.75 -5.79
C CYS A 89 2.01 -12.77 -5.90
N LYS A 90 1.77 -14.06 -5.62
CA LYS A 90 2.78 -15.12 -5.67
C LYS A 90 2.68 -15.92 -6.97
N SER A 91 3.81 -16.07 -7.66
CA SER A 91 3.96 -16.91 -8.86
C SER A 91 5.28 -17.66 -8.79
N HIS A 92 5.28 -18.97 -9.05
CA HIS A 92 6.49 -19.81 -8.99
C HIS A 92 7.32 -19.64 -7.70
N ASN A 93 6.64 -19.48 -6.56
CA ASN A 93 7.26 -19.22 -5.25
C ASN A 93 8.06 -17.91 -5.15
N GLN A 94 7.85 -16.97 -6.07
CA GLN A 94 8.31 -15.60 -5.97
C GLN A 94 7.12 -14.66 -5.77
N MET A 95 7.33 -13.58 -5.02
CA MET A 95 6.30 -12.59 -4.76
C MET A 95 6.58 -11.31 -5.54
N ASP A 96 5.59 -10.87 -6.33
CA ASP A 96 5.68 -9.64 -7.12
C ASP A 96 5.51 -8.42 -6.21
N GLU A 97 6.59 -7.63 -6.08
CA GLU A 97 6.61 -6.43 -5.26
C GLU A 97 5.62 -5.35 -5.72
N HIS A 98 5.44 -5.17 -7.02
CA HIS A 98 4.49 -4.20 -7.56
C HIS A 98 3.05 -4.62 -7.28
N CYS A 99 2.76 -5.92 -7.37
CA CYS A 99 1.48 -6.46 -6.95
C CYS A 99 1.23 -6.20 -5.46
N VAL A 100 2.19 -6.51 -4.58
CA VAL A 100 2.06 -6.27 -3.13
C VAL A 100 1.80 -4.79 -2.84
N LYS A 101 2.57 -3.88 -3.47
CA LYS A 101 2.39 -2.43 -3.33
C LYS A 101 0.99 -1.98 -3.74
N ARG A 102 0.43 -2.53 -4.82
CA ARG A 102 -0.95 -2.26 -5.25
C ARG A 102 -1.97 -2.77 -4.21
N SER A 103 -1.74 -3.96 -3.67
CA SER A 103 -2.62 -4.59 -2.68
C SER A 103 -2.75 -3.81 -1.37
N ILE A 104 -1.81 -2.89 -1.07
CA ILE A 104 -1.94 -1.95 0.05
C ILE A 104 -3.23 -1.13 -0.04
N GLY A 105 -3.58 -0.63 -1.23
CA GLY A 105 -4.80 0.16 -1.42
C GLY A 105 -6.05 -0.66 -1.11
N TYR A 106 -6.12 -1.89 -1.63
CA TYR A 106 -7.23 -2.81 -1.42
C TYR A 106 -7.37 -3.20 0.06
N ALA A 107 -6.28 -3.58 0.72
CA ALA A 107 -6.27 -3.91 2.14
C ALA A 107 -6.75 -2.76 3.03
N MET A 108 -6.25 -1.54 2.81
CA MET A 108 -6.66 -0.39 3.60
C MET A 108 -8.13 -0.03 3.37
N SER A 109 -8.61 -0.12 2.13
CA SER A 109 -10.02 0.09 1.79
C SER A 109 -10.92 -0.93 2.49
N PHE A 110 -10.56 -2.21 2.43
CA PHE A 110 -11.28 -3.29 3.11
C PHE A 110 -11.37 -3.07 4.62
N ILE A 111 -10.23 -2.77 5.27
CA ILE A 111 -10.20 -2.49 6.72
C ILE A 111 -11.10 -1.30 7.07
N ASN A 112 -11.02 -0.21 6.32
CA ASN A 112 -11.88 0.96 6.56
C ASN A 112 -13.36 0.60 6.40
N HIS A 113 -13.71 -0.16 5.35
CA HIS A 113 -15.09 -0.62 5.15
C HIS A 113 -15.59 -1.44 6.33
N GLN A 114 -14.81 -2.41 6.82
CA GLN A 114 -15.21 -3.21 7.98
C GLN A 114 -15.37 -2.36 9.25
N LYS A 115 -14.51 -1.35 9.45
CA LYS A 115 -14.64 -0.41 10.58
C LYS A 115 -15.93 0.40 10.50
N GLU A 116 -16.31 0.86 9.31
CA GLU A 116 -17.57 1.58 9.13
C GLU A 116 -18.79 0.68 9.33
N GLN A 117 -18.74 -0.59 8.91
CA GLN A 117 -19.81 -1.56 9.19
C GLN A 117 -19.95 -1.83 10.69
N ALA A 118 -18.82 -1.95 11.42
CA ALA A 118 -18.84 -2.19 12.85
C ALA A 118 -19.41 -1.02 13.68
N LYS A 119 -19.37 0.22 13.15
CA LYS A 119 -19.97 1.40 13.82
C LYS A 119 -21.49 1.49 13.64
N ARG A 120 -22.04 0.79 12.64
CA ARG A 120 -23.47 0.84 12.30
C ARG A 120 -24.29 -0.23 13.03
N LEU A 121 -23.62 -1.14 13.73
CA LEU A 121 -24.18 -2.18 14.58
C LEU A 121 -24.10 -1.72 16.04
#